data_AF-A0A916X277-F1
#
_entry.id   AF-A0A916X277-F1
#
_cell.length_a   1.000
_cell.length_b   1.000
_cell.length_c   1.000
_cell.angle_alpha   90.00
_cell.angle_beta   90.00
_cell.angle_gamma   90.00
#
_symmetry.space_group_name_H-M   'P 1'
#
loop_
_entity.id
_entity.type
_entity.pdbx_description
1 polymer ?
#
loop_
_entity_poly.entity_id
_entity_poly.type
_entity_poly.pdbx_seq_one_letter_code
_entity_poly.pdbx_strand_id
1 'polypeptide(L)' 'MRWYPKGSGRTRRDPDQVKRDGWHDEGLLAVSVHDHRLTWPERALVRQLGEKLYGKPPAVREVSHV' A
#
# COMPACT_ATOMS: atom_id res chain seq x y z
N MET A 1 35.22 10.77 16.22
CA MET A 1 34.25 9.68 16.40
C MET A 1 32.93 10.12 15.77
N ARG A 2 32.45 9.42 14.73
CA ARG A 2 31.24 9.80 13.98
C ARG A 2 30.19 8.73 14.22
N TRP A 3 29.24 9.05 15.09
CA TRP A 3 28.11 8.19 15.41
C TRP A 3 27.11 8.23 14.26
N TYR A 4 26.88 7.07 13.66
CA TYR A 4 25.75 6.82 12.78
C TYR A 4 24.72 6.06 13.60
N PRO A 5 23.48 6.56 13.80
CA PRO A 5 22.43 5.73 14.35
C PRO A 5 22.21 4.56 13.38
N LYS A 6 22.57 3.35 13.82
CA LYS A 6 22.21 2.13 13.12
C LYS A 6 20.69 2.04 13.09
N GLY A 7 20.19 1.71 11.90
CA GLY A 7 18.78 1.71 11.55
C GLY A 7 17.89 1.19 12.66
N SER A 8 16.77 1.88 12.83
CA SER A 8 15.63 1.41 13.61
C SER A 8 15.18 0.07 13.04
N GLY A 9 15.76 -1.00 13.55
CA GLY A 9 15.44 -2.39 13.28
C GLY A 9 14.08 -2.74 13.87
N ARG A 10 13.02 -2.11 13.37
CA ARG A 10 11.74 -2.82 13.31
C ARG A 10 11.96 -3.86 12.24
N THR A 11 12.12 -5.13 12.64
CA THR A 11 11.88 -6.26 11.76
C THR A 11 10.70 -5.88 10.89
N ARG A 12 10.92 -5.71 9.58
CA ARG A 12 9.87 -5.27 8.67
C ARG A 12 8.80 -6.33 8.82
N ARG A 13 7.72 -6.01 9.56
CA ARG A 13 6.62 -6.94 9.75
C ARG A 13 6.20 -7.35 8.35
N ASP A 14 6.01 -8.66 8.18
CA ASP A 14 5.65 -9.20 6.89
C ASP A 14 4.45 -8.38 6.35
N PRO A 15 4.50 -7.92 5.09
CA PRO A 15 3.46 -7.02 4.56
C PRO A 15 2.06 -7.62 4.64
N ASP A 16 1.92 -8.94 4.65
CA ASP A 16 0.61 -9.59 4.85
C ASP A 16 0.19 -9.59 6.32
N GLN A 17 1.15 -9.70 7.25
CA GLN A 17 0.88 -9.52 8.68
C GLN A 17 0.46 -8.08 9.00
N VAL A 18 1.11 -7.07 8.42
CA VAL A 18 0.72 -5.65 8.61
C VAL A 18 -0.70 -5.39 8.09
N LYS A 19 -1.07 -5.95 6.93
CA LYS A 19 -2.43 -5.81 6.38
C LYS A 19 -3.48 -6.51 7.24
N ARG A 20 -3.13 -7.67 7.81
CA ARG A 20 -4.03 -8.44 8.69
C ARG A 20 -4.24 -7.71 10.02
N ASP A 21 -3.17 -7.30 10.68
CA ASP A 21 -3.23 -6.56 11.94
C ASP A 21 -3.98 -5.24 11.74
N GLY A 22 -3.65 -4.49 10.67
CA GLY A 22 -4.35 -3.26 10.33
C GLY A 22 -5.84 -3.47 10.11
N TRP A 23 -6.24 -4.58 9.49
CA TRP A 23 -7.66 -4.91 9.28
C TRP A 23 -8.38 -5.26 10.59
N HIS A 24 -7.77 -6.10 11.42
CA HIS A 24 -8.39 -6.57 12.66
C HIS A 24 -8.43 -5.52 13.77
N ASP A 25 -7.37 -4.74 13.92
CA ASP A 25 -7.18 -3.85 15.07
C ASP A 25 -7.60 -2.41 14.77
N GLU A 26 -7.39 -1.94 13.54
CA GLU A 26 -7.61 -0.53 13.15
C GLU A 26 -8.67 -0.36 12.05
N GLY A 27 -9.19 -1.46 11.48
CA GLY A 27 -10.11 -1.41 10.34
C GLY A 27 -9.48 -0.86 9.05
N LEU A 28 -8.14 -0.90 8.94
CA LEU A 28 -7.36 -0.37 7.83
C LEU A 28 -6.87 -1.48 6.90
N LEU A 29 -7.19 -1.36 5.61
CA LEU A 29 -6.76 -2.31 4.58
C LEU A 29 -6.00 -1.60 3.45
N ALA A 30 -4.74 -2.00 3.24
CA ALA A 30 -3.95 -1.58 2.10
C ALA A 30 -4.12 -2.54 0.92
N VAL A 31 -4.86 -2.11 -0.11
CA VAL A 31 -5.18 -2.89 -1.30
C VAL A 31 -4.54 -2.27 -2.54
N SER A 32 -3.94 -3.10 -3.40
CA SER A 32 -3.51 -2.64 -4.72
C SER A 32 -4.71 -2.50 -5.65
N VAL A 33 -4.80 -1.38 -6.38
CA VAL A 33 -5.84 -1.15 -7.40
C VAL A 33 -5.82 -2.19 -8.54
N HIS A 34 -4.69 -2.89 -8.70
CA HIS A 34 -4.48 -3.94 -9.70
C HIS A 34 -4.35 -5.34 -9.07
N ASP A 35 -4.83 -5.53 -7.83
CA ASP A 35 -4.83 -6.85 -7.21
C ASP A 35 -5.65 -7.84 -8.07
N HIS A 36 -5.01 -8.95 -8.45
CA HIS A 36 -5.59 -9.97 -9.32
C HIS A 36 -6.65 -10.82 -8.62
N ARG A 37 -6.67 -10.82 -7.28
CA ARG A 37 -7.68 -11.52 -6.47
C ARG A 37 -9.02 -10.80 -6.47
N LEU A 38 -9.04 -9.51 -6.83
CA LEU A 38 -10.25 -8.73 -7.00
C LEU A 38 -10.87 -8.98 -8.38
N THR A 39 -12.18 -8.98 -8.45
CA THR A 39 -12.93 -8.91 -9.69
C THR A 39 -12.82 -7.51 -10.31
N TRP A 40 -13.25 -7.37 -11.56
CA TRP A 40 -13.25 -6.05 -12.22
C TRP A 40 -14.09 -4.99 -11.46
N PRO A 41 -15.32 -5.28 -11.00
CA PRO A 41 -16.11 -4.33 -10.22
C PRO A 41 -15.43 -3.91 -8.91
N GLU A 42 -14.80 -4.85 -8.20
CA GLU A 42 -14.11 -4.56 -6.94
C GLU A 42 -12.90 -3.66 -7.14
N ARG A 43 -12.10 -3.89 -8.21
CA ARG A 43 -11.01 -2.98 -8.58
C ARG A 43 -11.51 -1.57 -8.90
N ALA A 44 -12.64 -1.48 -9.62
CA ALA A 44 -13.25 -0.19 -9.94
C ALA A 44 -13.71 0.55 -8.67
N LEU A 45 -14.30 -0.16 -7.71
CA LEU A 45 -14.70 0.42 -6.43
C LEU A 45 -13.50 0.94 -5.63
N VAL A 46 -12.44 0.15 -5.48
CA VAL A 46 -11.21 0.56 -4.78
C VAL A 46 -10.61 1.80 -5.44
N ARG A 47 -10.54 1.83 -6.78
CA ARG A 47 -10.07 2.99 -7.54
C ARG A 47 -10.94 4.21 -7.29
N GLN A 48 -12.26 4.08 -7.37
CA GLN A 48 -13.19 5.19 -7.15
C GLN A 48 -13.10 5.74 -5.73
N LEU A 49 -12.97 4.88 -4.72
CA LEU A 49 -12.75 5.29 -3.33
C LEU A 49 -11.42 6.02 -3.17
N GLY A 50 -10.34 5.49 -3.75
CA GLY A 50 -9.04 6.14 -3.77
C GLY A 50 -9.08 7.51 -4.43
N GLU A 51 -9.71 7.62 -5.61
CA GLU A 51 -9.87 8.88 -6.33
C GLU A 51 -10.71 9.91 -5.55
N LYS A 52 -11.75 9.46 -4.85
CA LYS A 52 -12.60 10.32 -4.02
C LYS A 52 -11.86 10.83 -2.77
N LEU A 53 -11.06 9.97 -2.13
CA LEU A 53 -10.39 10.29 -0.86
C LEU A 53 -9.06 11.04 -1.06
N TYR A 54 -8.31 10.72 -2.11
CA TYR A 54 -6.94 11.19 -2.33
C TYR A 54 -6.74 11.89 -3.66
N GLY A 55 -7.78 12.00 -4.50
CA GLY A 55 -7.67 12.55 -5.85
C GLY A 55 -7.17 11.53 -6.88
N LYS A 56 -7.11 11.95 -8.15
CA LYS A 56 -6.65 11.08 -9.23
C LYS A 56 -5.19 10.65 -8.99
N PRO A 57 -4.86 9.35 -9.08
CA PRO A 57 -3.47 8.94 -9.01
C PRO A 57 -2.69 9.65 -10.13
N PRO A 58 -1.43 10.06 -9.88
CA PRO A 58 -0.59 10.59 -10.94
C PRO A 58 -0.58 9.59 -12.09
N ALA A 59 -0.80 10.06 -13.33
CA ALA A 59 -0.76 9.21 -14.50
C ALA A 59 0.56 8.43 -14.43
N VAL A 60 0.46 7.10 -14.33
CA VAL A 60 1.58 6.22 -14.04
C VAL A 60 2.69 6.54 -15.04
N ARG A 61 3.71 7.29 -14.60
CA ARG A 61 4.95 7.40 -15.36
C ARG A 61 5.57 6.03 -15.21
N GLU A 62 5.55 5.27 -16.29
CA GLU A 62 6.30 4.03 -16.42
C GLU A 62 7.73 4.31 -15.95
N VAL A 63 8.07 3.80 -14.77
CA VAL A 63 9.43 3.89 -14.27
C VAL A 63 10.19 2.83 -15.06
N SER A 64 10.80 3.24 -16.16
CA SER A 64 11.84 2.46 -16.81
C SER A 64 12.92 2.19 -15.76
N HIS A 65 12.93 0.98 -15.21
CA HIS A 65 14.07 0.49 -14.45
C HIS A 65 15.27 0.49 -15.40
N VAL A 66 16.23 1.38 -15.15
CA VAL A 66 17.56 1.41 -15.77
C VAL A 66 18.54 0.63 -14.90
#